data_AF-A0A3M2E2J3-F1
#
_entry.id   AF-A0A3M2E2J3-F1
#
_cell.length_a   1.000
_cell.length_b   1.000
_cell.length_c   1.000
_cell.angle_alpha   90.00
_cell.angle_beta   90.00
_cell.angle_gamma   90.00
#
_symmetry.space_group_name_H-M   'P 1'
#
loop_
_entity.id
_entity.type
_entity.pdbx_description
1 polymer ?
#
loop_
_entity_poly.entity_id
_entity_poly.type
_entity_poly.pdbx_seq_one_letter_code
_entity_poly.pdbx_strand_id
1 'polypeptide(L)'
;MPPKPAPKDVWLTRSEAAKLIKVARSDPKTRHLARFILIALYTGSRKSVILKLKFHRHSTGGYVDTARGLLYRKAAGSRETKKRAPNIQIPSRLLAHLRRWERLSQNGWVIEYQGCGVASIKT
;
A
#
# COMPACT_ATOMS: atom_id res chain seq x y z
N MET A 1 -11.77 -28.62 -23.93
CA MET A 1 -11.69 -27.47 -22.99
C MET A 1 -11.98 -26.19 -23.76
N PRO A 2 -12.70 -25.22 -23.17
CA PRO A 2 -12.84 -23.90 -23.79
C PRO A 2 -11.47 -23.19 -23.88
N PRO A 3 -11.28 -22.30 -24.87
CA PRO A 3 -10.03 -21.57 -25.06
C PRO A 3 -9.79 -20.60 -23.90
N LYS A 4 -8.51 -20.37 -23.60
CA LYS A 4 -8.08 -19.43 -22.55
C LYS A 4 -8.59 -18.01 -22.90
N PRO A 5 -9.24 -17.30 -21.97
CA PRO A 5 -9.71 -15.94 -22.24
C PRO A 5 -8.54 -15.00 -22.55
N ALA A 6 -8.79 -13.99 -23.39
CA ALA A 6 -7.80 -12.99 -23.76
C ALA A 6 -7.25 -12.25 -22.52
N PRO A 7 -5.96 -11.88 -22.52
CA PRO A 7 -5.40 -11.03 -21.48
C PRO A 7 -6.18 -9.71 -21.37
N LYS A 8 -6.54 -9.32 -20.16
CA LYS A 8 -7.12 -7.99 -19.89
C LYS A 8 -5.99 -6.99 -19.70
N ASP A 9 -5.36 -6.56 -20.79
CA ASP A 9 -4.21 -5.64 -20.76
C ASP A 9 -4.67 -4.18 -20.89
N VAL A 10 -5.51 -3.72 -19.96
CA VAL A 10 -5.89 -2.30 -19.87
C VAL A 10 -5.13 -1.67 -18.70
N TRP A 11 -4.22 -0.75 -19.02
CA TRP A 11 -3.48 0.04 -18.05
C TRP A 11 -4.26 1.30 -17.70
N LEU A 12 -4.20 1.70 -16.43
CA LEU A 12 -4.79 2.97 -15.99
C LEU A 12 -3.97 4.14 -16.56
N THR A 13 -4.65 5.08 -17.18
CA THR A 13 -4.08 6.40 -17.47
C THR A 13 -3.90 7.20 -16.18
N ARG A 14 -3.04 8.23 -16.25
CA ARG A 14 -2.82 9.15 -15.13
C ARG A 14 -4.11 9.84 -14.68
N SER A 15 -4.98 10.21 -15.63
CA SER A 15 -6.25 10.87 -15.35
C SER A 15 -7.24 9.95 -14.66
N GLU A 16 -7.30 8.67 -15.06
CA GLU A 16 -8.14 7.67 -14.40
C GLU A 16 -7.64 7.38 -12.97
N ALA A 17 -6.33 7.20 -12.80
CA ALA A 17 -5.74 7.04 -11.47
C ALA A 17 -6.05 8.25 -10.56
N ALA A 18 -5.97 9.46 -11.09
CA ALA A 18 -6.33 10.68 -10.36
C ALA A 18 -7.82 10.70 -9.99
N LYS A 19 -8.71 10.29 -10.90
CA LYS A 19 -10.15 10.19 -10.65
C LYS A 19 -10.44 9.17 -9.54
N LEU A 20 -9.82 8.00 -9.57
CA LEU A 20 -9.96 6.98 -8.52
C LEU A 20 -9.53 7.49 -7.15
N ILE A 21 -8.36 8.16 -7.08
CA ILE A 21 -7.88 8.75 -5.84
C ILE A 21 -8.84 9.85 -5.35
N LYS A 22 -9.34 10.70 -6.25
CA LYS A 22 -10.26 11.79 -5.90
C LYS A 22 -11.55 11.25 -5.28
N VAL A 23 -12.19 10.27 -5.93
CA VAL A 23 -13.42 9.64 -5.45
C VAL A 23 -13.17 8.87 -4.15
N ALA A 24 -12.09 8.11 -4.05
CA ALA A 24 -11.77 7.40 -2.81
C ALA A 24 -11.50 8.36 -1.63
N ARG A 25 -11.06 9.60 -1.87
CA ARG A 25 -10.80 10.58 -0.81
C ARG A 25 -12.05 11.32 -0.33
N SER A 26 -13.10 11.38 -1.15
CA SER A 26 -14.28 12.22 -0.85
C SER A 26 -15.16 11.64 0.26
N ASP A 27 -15.16 10.32 0.45
CA ASP A 27 -15.93 9.67 1.51
C ASP A 27 -15.00 9.11 2.60
N PRO A 28 -15.22 9.43 3.90
CA PRO A 28 -14.52 8.79 5.01
C PRO A 28 -14.50 7.25 4.93
N LYS A 29 -15.57 6.63 4.43
CA LYS A 29 -15.69 5.17 4.29
C LYS A 29 -14.69 4.59 3.30
N THR A 30 -14.34 5.33 2.24
CA THR A 30 -13.45 4.86 1.17
C THR A 30 -12.04 5.47 1.25
N ARG A 31 -11.79 6.38 2.18
CA ARG A 31 -10.50 7.10 2.33
C ARG A 31 -9.28 6.19 2.46
N HIS A 32 -9.45 5.02 3.06
CA HIS A 32 -8.39 4.01 3.17
C HIS A 32 -7.98 3.44 1.80
N LEU A 33 -8.90 3.38 0.83
CA LEU A 33 -8.62 2.99 -0.56
C LEU A 33 -7.72 4.00 -1.25
N ALA A 34 -7.85 5.29 -0.95
CA ALA A 34 -6.93 6.29 -1.51
C ALA A 34 -5.50 6.08 -1.04
N ARG A 35 -5.30 5.68 0.23
CA ARG A 35 -3.97 5.31 0.75
C ARG A 35 -3.44 4.09 -0.01
N PHE A 36 -4.28 3.06 -0.18
CA PHE A 36 -3.95 1.87 -0.96
C PHE A 36 -3.49 2.19 -2.38
N ILE A 37 -4.28 2.96 -3.13
CA ILE A 37 -4.02 3.29 -4.53
C ILE A 37 -2.69 4.08 -4.64
N LEU A 38 -2.45 5.06 -3.77
CA LEU A 38 -1.20 5.82 -3.78
C LEU A 38 0.00 4.90 -3.56
N ILE A 39 -0.01 4.06 -2.52
CA ILE A 39 1.13 3.17 -2.25
C ILE A 39 1.33 2.19 -3.40
N ALA A 40 0.26 1.64 -3.97
CA ALA A 40 0.32 0.72 -5.10
C ALA A 40 0.97 1.37 -6.33
N LEU A 41 0.55 2.58 -6.70
CA LEU A 41 1.10 3.31 -7.85
C LEU A 41 2.57 3.70 -7.68
N TYR A 42 2.97 4.11 -6.47
CA TYR A 42 4.34 4.56 -6.22
C TYR A 42 5.35 3.43 -5.99
N THR A 43 4.91 2.26 -5.52
CA THR A 43 5.83 1.20 -5.07
C THR A 43 5.74 -0.08 -5.89
N GLY A 44 4.69 -0.25 -6.71
CA GLY A 44 4.42 -1.48 -7.45
C GLY A 44 4.25 -2.71 -6.55
N SER A 45 3.98 -2.52 -5.26
CA SER A 45 3.89 -3.61 -4.29
C SER A 45 2.58 -4.39 -4.44
N ARG A 46 2.62 -5.69 -4.17
CA ARG A 46 1.42 -6.54 -4.22
C ARG A 46 0.44 -6.14 -3.10
N LYS A 47 -0.86 -6.31 -3.35
CA LYS A 47 -1.94 -6.04 -2.38
C LYS A 47 -1.63 -6.61 -0.98
N SER A 48 -1.21 -7.87 -0.91
CA SER A 48 -0.92 -8.55 0.37
C SER A 48 0.24 -7.94 1.15
N VAL A 49 1.21 -7.33 0.48
CA VAL A 49 2.31 -6.59 1.14
C VAL A 49 1.77 -5.27 1.68
N ILE A 50 1.09 -4.51 0.82
CA ILE A 50 0.57 -3.17 1.13
C ILE A 50 -0.36 -3.21 2.35
N LEU A 51 -1.30 -4.16 2.38
CA LEU A 51 -2.27 -4.30 3.46
C LEU A 51 -1.65 -4.67 4.81
N LYS A 52 -0.44 -5.25 4.80
CA LYS A 52 0.28 -5.65 6.00
C LYS A 52 1.31 -4.62 6.48
N LEU A 53 1.35 -3.44 5.87
CA LEU A 53 2.31 -2.40 6.24
C LEU A 53 1.91 -1.69 7.53
N LYS A 54 2.90 -1.54 8.43
CA LYS A 54 2.82 -0.69 9.61
C LYS A 54 3.89 0.40 9.59
N PHE A 55 3.75 1.41 10.45
CA PHE A 55 4.78 2.42 10.68
C PHE A 55 5.90 1.94 11.62
N HIS A 56 5.67 0.84 12.35
CA HIS A 56 6.67 0.20 13.21
C HIS A 56 7.01 -1.21 12.74
N ARG A 57 8.19 -1.70 13.14
CA ARG A 57 8.62 -3.08 12.88
C ARG A 57 7.64 -4.06 13.54
N HIS A 58 7.26 -5.10 12.81
CA HIS A 58 6.43 -6.19 13.34
C HIS A 58 6.71 -7.51 12.62
N SER A 59 6.22 -8.60 13.17
CA SER A 59 6.51 -9.97 12.72
C SER A 59 5.66 -10.42 11.53
N THR A 60 4.56 -9.74 11.22
CA THR A 60 3.56 -10.26 10.25
C THR A 60 3.67 -9.65 8.86
N GLY A 61 4.45 -8.59 8.67
CA GLY A 61 4.57 -7.87 7.41
C GLY A 61 5.64 -6.79 7.40
N GLY A 62 5.69 -6.05 6.29
CA GLY A 62 6.62 -4.94 6.11
C GLY A 62 6.32 -3.73 7.00
N TYR A 63 7.26 -2.79 7.02
CA TYR A 63 7.09 -1.52 7.71
C TYR A 63 7.65 -0.33 6.91
N VAL A 64 7.14 0.85 7.21
CA VAL A 64 7.57 2.13 6.64
C VAL A 64 8.42 2.85 7.68
N ASP A 65 9.67 3.16 7.33
CA ASP A 65 10.53 4.06 8.09
C ASP A 65 10.43 5.46 7.48
N THR A 66 9.58 6.32 8.05
CA THR A 66 9.34 7.68 7.55
C THR A 66 10.47 8.65 7.87
N ALA A 67 11.33 8.32 8.85
CA ALA A 67 12.50 9.09 9.21
C ALA A 67 13.59 8.91 8.14
N ARG A 68 13.90 7.66 7.79
CA ARG A 68 14.89 7.32 6.75
C ARG A 68 14.34 7.35 5.33
N GLY A 69 13.01 7.40 5.17
CA GLY A 69 12.36 7.36 3.86
C GLY A 69 12.48 5.99 3.18
N LEU A 70 12.40 4.91 3.96
CA LEU A 70 12.56 3.53 3.47
C LEU A 70 11.29 2.71 3.68
N LEU A 71 10.91 1.95 2.67
CA LEU A 71 9.84 0.96 2.74
C LEU A 71 10.45 -0.44 2.76
N TYR A 72 10.29 -1.12 3.89
CA TYR A 72 10.63 -2.52 4.04
C TYR A 72 9.42 -3.38 3.68
N ARG A 73 9.55 -4.22 2.64
CA ARG A 73 8.41 -4.98 2.09
C ARG A 73 8.22 -6.37 2.69
N LYS A 74 9.06 -6.75 3.65
CA LYS A 74 9.01 -8.04 4.37
C LYS A 74 9.04 -7.82 5.87
N ALA A 75 8.51 -8.79 6.60
CA ALA A 75 8.65 -8.83 8.04
C ALA A 75 10.11 -9.06 8.43
N ALA A 76 10.50 -8.51 9.58
CA ALA A 76 11.78 -8.82 10.18
C ALA A 76 11.91 -10.35 10.36
N GLY A 77 13.04 -10.93 9.95
CA GLY A 77 13.27 -12.38 10.03
C GLY A 77 12.59 -13.22 8.93
N SER A 78 11.95 -12.62 7.92
CA SER A 78 11.41 -13.39 6.80
C SER A 78 12.51 -14.10 6.02
N ARG A 79 12.38 -15.42 5.82
CA ARG A 79 13.30 -16.21 5.00
C ARG A 79 13.47 -15.59 3.62
N GLU A 80 14.73 -15.40 3.23
CA GLU A 80 15.04 -14.95 1.87
C GLU A 80 14.76 -16.09 0.88
N THR A 81 14.02 -15.77 -0.18
CA THR A 81 13.67 -16.72 -1.23
C THR A 81 14.06 -16.12 -2.57
N LYS A 82 14.08 -16.94 -3.64
CA LYS A 82 14.29 -16.45 -5.03
C LYS A 82 13.36 -15.27 -5.38
N LYS A 83 12.17 -15.19 -4.77
CA LYS A 83 11.28 -14.02 -4.84
C LYS A 83 11.74 -12.95 -3.84
N ARG A 84 12.85 -12.29 -4.17
CA ARG A 84 13.39 -11.17 -3.38
C ARG A 84 12.38 -10.02 -3.37
N ALA A 85 12.32 -9.31 -2.24
CA ALA A 85 11.52 -8.11 -2.10
C ALA A 85 12.42 -7.02 -1.49
N PRO A 86 13.30 -6.41 -2.31
CA PRO A 86 14.22 -5.39 -1.82
C PRO A 86 13.45 -4.22 -1.20
N ASN A 87 14.12 -3.51 -0.30
CA ASN A 87 13.57 -2.28 0.26
C ASN A 87 13.44 -1.22 -0.85
N ILE A 88 12.49 -0.31 -0.69
CA ILE A 88 12.24 0.77 -1.65
C ILE A 88 12.55 2.10 -0.98
N GLN A 89 13.32 2.95 -1.65
CA GLN A 89 13.45 4.35 -1.26
C GLN A 89 12.15 5.08 -1.63
N ILE A 90 11.52 5.70 -0.64
CA ILE A 90 10.20 6.29 -0.77
C ILE A 90 10.32 7.64 -1.49
N PRO A 91 9.63 7.84 -2.64
CA PRO A 91 9.61 9.13 -3.31
C PRO A 91 9.07 10.23 -2.39
N SER A 92 9.63 11.44 -2.45
CA SER A 92 9.31 12.57 -1.56
C SER A 92 7.81 12.85 -1.45
N ARG A 93 7.08 12.76 -2.57
CA ARG A 93 5.62 12.94 -2.64
C ARG A 93 4.86 11.91 -1.80
N LEU A 94 5.25 10.63 -1.88
CA LEU A 94 4.65 9.58 -1.06
C LEU A 94 5.08 9.73 0.41
N LEU A 95 6.34 10.11 0.66
CA LEU A 95 6.87 10.26 2.01
C LEU A 95 6.11 11.34 2.82
N ALA A 96 5.76 12.46 2.20
CA ALA A 96 4.94 13.49 2.84
C ALA A 96 3.55 12.96 3.25
N HIS A 97 2.94 12.12 2.41
CA HIS A 97 1.69 11.45 2.76
C HIS A 97 1.88 10.47 3.92
N LEU A 98 2.92 9.64 3.89
CA LEU A 98 3.20 8.65 4.92
C LEU A 98 3.46 9.28 6.29
N ARG A 99 4.25 10.36 6.35
CA ARG A 99 4.48 11.13 7.60
C ARG A 99 3.18 11.70 8.16
N ARG A 100 2.31 12.22 7.29
CA ARG A 100 1.00 12.72 7.73
C ARG A 100 0.14 11.58 8.29
N TRP A 101 0.12 10.42 7.63
CA TRP A 101 -0.69 9.29 8.06
C TRP A 101 -0.15 8.62 9.32
N GLU A 102 1.16 8.57 9.51
CA GLU A 102 1.79 8.07 10.74
C GLU A 102 1.30 8.83 11.96
N ARG A 103 1.28 10.17 11.89
CA ARG A 103 0.76 11.03 12.97
C ARG A 103 -0.73 10.85 13.25
N LEU A 104 -1.50 10.41 12.25
CA LEU A 104 -2.96 10.25 12.34
C LEU A 104 -3.36 8.81 12.65
N SER A 105 -2.44 7.86 12.54
CA SER A 105 -2.75 6.45 12.70
C SER A 105 -2.95 6.13 14.18
N GLN A 106 -4.04 5.43 14.48
CA GLN A 106 -4.36 5.05 15.86
C GLN A 106 -3.58 3.82 16.29
N ASN A 107 -3.44 2.83 15.40
CA ASN A 107 -2.85 1.52 15.71
C ASN A 107 -1.59 1.22 14.88
N GLY A 108 -1.02 2.26 14.25
CA GLY A 108 0.23 2.19 13.49
C GLY A 108 0.11 1.47 12.15
N TRP A 109 -1.11 1.22 11.64
CA TRP A 109 -1.32 0.67 10.30
C TRP A 109 -1.22 1.75 9.23
N VAL A 110 -0.50 1.47 8.15
CA VAL A 110 -0.40 2.43 7.04
C VAL A 110 -1.77 2.60 6.35
N ILE A 111 -2.48 1.49 6.18
CA ILE A 111 -3.85 1.47 5.67
C ILE A 111 -4.77 0.99 6.79
N GLU A 112 -5.55 1.91 7.30
CA GLU A 112 -6.48 1.67 8.40
C GLU A 112 -7.90 2.08 8.01
N TYR A 113 -8.87 1.36 8.54
CA TYR A 113 -10.29 1.69 8.47
C TYR A 113 -10.88 1.50 9.88
N GLN A 114 -11.49 2.55 10.43
CA GLN A 114 -12.02 2.56 11.80
C GLN A 114 -10.98 2.10 12.85
N GLY A 115 -9.71 2.51 12.69
CA GLY A 115 -8.60 2.13 13.56
C GLY A 115 -8.02 0.73 13.31
N CYS A 116 -8.69 -0.12 12.51
CA CYS A 116 -8.23 -1.47 12.23
C CYS A 116 -7.45 -1.55 10.90
N GLY A 117 -6.48 -2.46 10.82
CA GLY A 117 -5.83 -2.79 9.56
C GLY A 117 -6.81 -3.46 8.58
N VAL A 118 -6.68 -3.14 7.29
CA VAL A 118 -7.60 -3.66 6.26
C VAL A 118 -7.12 -5.02 5.73
N ALA A 119 -7.93 -6.08 5.87
CA ALA A 119 -7.58 -7.42 5.40
C ALA A 119 -7.88 -7.65 3.90
N SER A 120 -8.92 -7.00 3.36
CA SER A 120 -9.29 -7.06 1.95
C SER A 120 -9.76 -5.71 1.44
N ILE A 121 -9.39 -5.41 0.18
CA ILE A 121 -9.87 -4.24 -0.59
C ILE A 121 -11.07 -4.60 -1.47
N LYS A 122 -11.32 -5.91 -1.65
CA LYS A 122 -12.53 -6.40 -2.31
C LYS A 122 -13.54 -6.73 -1.22
N THR A 123 -14.70 -6.08 -1.26
CA THR A 123 -15.94 -6.61 -0.68
C THR A 123 -16.31 -7.91 -1.38
#